data_AF-M1E644-F1
#
_entry.id   AF-M1E644-F1
#
_cell.length_a   1.000
_cell.length_b   1.000
_cell.length_c   1.000
_cell.angle_alpha   90.00
_cell.angle_beta   90.00
_cell.angle_gamma   90.00
#
_symmetry.space_group_name_H-M   'P 1'
#
loop_
_entity.id
_entity.type
_entity.pdbx_description
1 polymer ?
#
loop_
_entity_poly.entity_id
_entity_poly.type
_entity_poly.pdbx_seq_one_letter_code
_entity_poly.pdbx_strand_id
1 'polypeptide(L)'
;MNDYPIYILCGEAGSGKSEIVLKLGEIFSKDMPVSIVDLDNVKIMRTIRHVRVEKKLDLPFEVISIPEEFINIDIPIVAYKIRSVIEEKSNFLIVDVGGNSDGAIVLGSLNDVLVKRNTVPIFVLNPFRPFSNSFEAVRETINSIQRSSKLVFKNLIINLYLGEGSTLEEMVFGERLANEIAKKLELDVLFRFVQEDFIKYFKDYIPISPLLFYPWEEGRI
;
A
#
# COMPACT_ATOMS: atom_id res chain seq x y z
N MET A 1 -21.12 -12.31 13.15
CA MET A 1 -19.97 -12.37 12.21
C MET A 1 -19.09 -11.17 12.51
N ASN A 2 -17.78 -11.37 12.64
CA ASN A 2 -16.85 -10.23 12.74
C ASN A 2 -16.92 -9.46 11.41
N ASP A 3 -17.06 -8.13 11.45
CA ASP A 3 -16.96 -7.28 10.26
C ASP A 3 -15.55 -6.70 10.22
N TYR A 4 -14.59 -7.53 9.78
CA TYR A 4 -13.19 -7.12 9.74
C TYR A 4 -12.99 -5.95 8.76
N PRO A 5 -12.05 -5.03 9.05
CA PRO A 5 -11.84 -3.86 8.21
C PRO A 5 -11.26 -4.19 6.84
N ILE A 6 -11.30 -3.19 5.96
CA ILE A 6 -10.62 -3.21 4.66
C ILE A 6 -9.67 -2.02 4.64
N TYR A 7 -8.36 -2.26 4.58
CA TYR A 7 -7.38 -1.21 4.35
C TYR A 7 -7.08 -1.14 2.86
N ILE A 8 -7.31 0.03 2.26
CA ILE A 8 -7.02 0.27 0.84
C ILE A 8 -5.84 1.23 0.78
N LEU A 9 -4.69 0.74 0.33
CA LEU A 9 -3.47 1.53 0.24
C LEU A 9 -3.33 2.09 -1.17
N CYS A 10 -3.31 3.42 -1.26
CA CYS A 10 -3.11 4.15 -2.52
C CYS A 10 -1.95 5.14 -2.38
N GLY A 11 -1.37 5.57 -3.50
CA GLY A 11 -0.26 6.52 -3.49
C GLY A 11 0.59 6.42 -4.74
N GLU A 12 1.52 7.34 -4.90
CA GLU A 12 2.41 7.43 -6.06
C GLU A 12 3.19 6.12 -6.32
N ALA A 13 3.58 5.91 -7.57
CA ALA A 13 4.50 4.85 -7.92
C ALA A 13 5.81 4.97 -7.10
N GLY A 14 6.28 3.85 -6.56
CA GLY A 14 7.50 3.84 -5.73
C GLY A 14 7.33 4.32 -4.29
N SER A 15 6.13 4.70 -3.82
CA SER A 15 5.92 5.11 -2.42
C SER A 15 6.09 3.98 -1.38
N GLY A 16 6.22 2.72 -1.84
CA GLY A 16 6.45 1.55 -0.98
C GLY A 16 5.18 0.80 -0.57
N LYS A 17 4.05 1.04 -1.24
CA LYS A 17 2.75 0.39 -0.95
C LYS A 17 2.86 -1.12 -0.79
N SER A 18 3.37 -1.82 -1.81
CA SER A 18 3.46 -3.28 -1.81
C SER A 18 4.28 -3.85 -0.64
N GLU A 19 5.38 -3.19 -0.29
CA GLU A 19 6.21 -3.58 0.87
C GLU A 19 5.46 -3.36 2.20
N ILE A 20 4.76 -2.24 2.31
CA ILE A 20 3.92 -1.94 3.48
C ILE A 20 2.77 -2.93 3.59
N VAL A 21 2.12 -3.28 2.48
CA VAL A 21 1.02 -4.25 2.44
C VAL A 21 1.49 -5.61 2.96
N LEU A 22 2.65 -6.09 2.51
CA LEU A 22 3.29 -7.30 3.03
C LEU A 22 3.56 -7.19 4.54
N LYS A 23 4.18 -6.07 4.96
CA LYS A 23 4.55 -5.88 6.37
C LYS A 23 3.34 -5.83 7.30
N LEU A 24 2.29 -5.13 6.89
CA LEU A 24 1.03 -5.09 7.63
C LEU A 24 0.37 -6.48 7.65
N GLY A 25 0.41 -7.21 6.54
CA GLY A 25 -0.05 -8.61 6.50
C GLY A 25 0.63 -9.47 7.56
N GLU A 26 1.96 -9.44 7.65
CA GLU A 26 2.71 -10.17 8.67
C GLU A 26 2.33 -9.78 10.11
N ILE A 27 2.10 -8.48 10.34
CA ILE A 27 1.77 -7.96 11.67
C ILE A 27 0.37 -8.42 12.07
N PHE A 28 -0.64 -8.19 11.22
CA PHE A 28 -2.04 -8.46 11.56
C PHE A 28 -2.36 -9.96 11.55
N SER A 29 -1.67 -10.78 10.74
CA SER A 29 -1.86 -12.24 10.73
C SER A 29 -1.56 -12.92 12.07
N LYS A 30 -0.90 -12.24 13.01
CA LYS A 30 -0.66 -12.76 14.35
C LYS A 30 -1.94 -12.84 15.20
N ASP A 31 -2.90 -11.97 14.93
CA ASP A 31 -4.09 -11.78 15.75
C ASP A 31 -5.39 -12.12 15.03
N MET A 32 -5.38 -12.10 13.69
CA MET A 32 -6.59 -12.27 12.87
C MET A 32 -6.28 -12.87 11.50
N PRO A 33 -7.26 -13.49 10.83
CA PRO A 33 -7.08 -13.93 9.45
C PRO A 33 -6.98 -12.73 8.51
N VAL A 34 -5.97 -12.74 7.63
CA VAL A 34 -5.69 -11.67 6.68
C VAL A 34 -5.65 -12.20 5.26
N SER A 35 -6.27 -11.46 4.34
CA SER A 35 -6.09 -11.64 2.90
C SER A 35 -5.58 -10.35 2.27
N ILE A 36 -4.53 -10.47 1.46
CA ILE A 36 -3.96 -9.38 0.67
C ILE A 36 -4.51 -9.46 -0.75
N VAL A 37 -5.06 -8.36 -1.24
CA VAL A 37 -5.53 -8.23 -2.61
C VAL A 37 -4.54 -7.35 -3.38
N ASP A 38 -3.92 -7.91 -4.42
CA ASP A 38 -2.97 -7.18 -5.26
C ASP A 38 -3.62 -6.76 -6.58
N LEU A 39 -3.86 -5.46 -6.72
CA LEU A 39 -4.48 -4.83 -7.90
C LEU A 39 -3.46 -4.03 -8.73
N ASP A 40 -2.17 -4.03 -8.39
CA ASP A 40 -1.16 -3.31 -9.17
C ASP A 40 -0.84 -4.08 -10.47
N ASN A 41 -1.49 -3.67 -11.57
CA ASN A 41 -1.32 -4.25 -12.89
C ASN A 41 -0.06 -3.76 -13.63
N VAL A 42 0.72 -2.83 -13.05
CA VAL A 42 1.87 -2.20 -13.75
C VAL A 42 3.16 -3.03 -13.61
N LYS A 43 3.32 -3.80 -12.53
CA LYS A 43 4.59 -4.48 -12.25
C LYS A 43 4.53 -5.96 -12.62
N ILE A 44 4.94 -6.28 -13.84
CA ILE A 44 4.99 -7.67 -14.35
C ILE A 44 6.03 -8.53 -13.61
N MET A 45 7.04 -7.94 -12.94
CA MET A 45 8.18 -8.69 -12.35
C MET A 45 8.48 -8.38 -10.87
N ARG A 46 7.60 -7.64 -10.17
CA ARG A 46 7.87 -7.16 -8.79
C ARG A 46 6.58 -7.07 -7.99
N THR A 47 5.89 -8.21 -7.96
CA THR A 47 4.53 -8.38 -7.45
C THR A 47 4.58 -9.24 -6.19
N ILE A 48 3.62 -9.07 -5.29
CA ILE A 48 3.49 -9.91 -4.07
C ILE A 48 3.40 -11.40 -4.43
N ARG A 49 2.88 -11.70 -5.62
CA ARG A 49 2.92 -13.04 -6.25
C ARG A 49 4.32 -13.62 -6.44
N HIS A 50 5.27 -12.84 -6.95
CA HIS A 50 6.64 -13.32 -7.18
C HIS A 50 7.30 -13.72 -5.86
N VAL A 51 7.08 -12.95 -4.79
CA VAL A 51 7.53 -13.32 -3.43
C VAL A 51 6.96 -14.66 -2.98
N ARG A 52 5.67 -14.92 -3.24
CA ARG A 52 5.06 -16.21 -2.88
C ARG A 52 5.61 -17.38 -3.70
N VAL A 53 5.79 -17.21 -5.01
CA VAL A 53 6.17 -18.29 -5.94
C VAL A 53 7.68 -18.53 -5.94
N GLU A 54 8.50 -17.49 -6.06
CA GLU A 54 9.95 -17.61 -6.17
C GLU A 54 10.61 -17.86 -4.80
N LYS A 55 10.17 -17.16 -3.74
CA LYS A 55 10.79 -17.32 -2.42
C LYS A 55 10.24 -18.50 -1.60
N LYS A 56 9.20 -19.22 -2.08
CA LYS A 56 8.50 -20.29 -1.34
C LYS A 56 8.20 -19.91 0.12
N LEU A 57 7.92 -18.64 0.37
CA LEU A 57 7.69 -18.15 1.71
C LEU A 57 6.32 -18.66 2.17
N ASP A 58 6.32 -19.29 3.34
CA ASP A 58 5.08 -19.63 4.04
C ASP A 58 4.52 -18.31 4.62
N LEU A 59 3.74 -17.61 3.80
CA LEU A 59 3.13 -16.35 4.18
C LEU A 59 1.99 -16.64 5.16
N PRO A 60 1.90 -15.92 6.31
CA PRO A 60 0.86 -16.14 7.30
C PRO A 60 -0.50 -15.55 6.88
N PHE A 61 -0.64 -15.14 5.61
CA PHE A 61 -1.83 -14.54 5.01
C PHE A 61 -2.06 -15.08 3.61
N GLU A 62 -3.31 -15.01 3.17
CA GLU A 62 -3.67 -15.34 1.81
C GLU A 62 -3.30 -14.21 0.86
N VAL A 63 -2.81 -14.54 -0.33
CA VAL A 63 -2.62 -13.58 -1.42
C VAL A 63 -3.62 -13.87 -2.53
N ILE A 64 -4.47 -12.89 -2.80
CA ILE A 64 -5.47 -12.89 -3.85
C ILE A 64 -4.97 -11.98 -4.97
N SER A 65 -4.63 -12.60 -6.09
CA SER A 65 -4.12 -11.90 -7.27
C SER A 65 -5.01 -12.06 -8.49
N ILE A 66 -4.89 -11.10 -9.40
CA ILE A 66 -5.48 -11.18 -10.74
C ILE A 66 -4.61 -12.12 -11.59
N PRO A 67 -5.16 -13.17 -12.24
CA PRO A 67 -4.38 -14.05 -13.11
C PRO A 67 -3.73 -13.25 -14.25
N GLU A 68 -2.57 -13.69 -14.71
CA GLU A 68 -1.77 -12.94 -15.70
C GLU A 68 -2.52 -12.66 -17.01
N GLU A 69 -3.38 -13.60 -17.41
CA GLU A 69 -4.22 -13.52 -18.60
C GLU A 69 -5.22 -12.35 -18.55
N PHE A 70 -5.53 -11.83 -17.37
CA PHE A 70 -6.45 -10.69 -17.17
C PHE A 70 -5.73 -9.36 -16.89
N ILE A 71 -4.39 -9.34 -16.90
CA ILE A 71 -3.58 -8.14 -16.61
C ILE A 71 -3.87 -7.00 -17.60
N ASN A 72 -4.24 -7.31 -18.84
CA ASN A 72 -4.39 -6.32 -19.91
C ASN A 72 -5.82 -6.06 -20.39
N ILE A 73 -6.84 -6.81 -19.92
CA ILE A 73 -8.03 -6.99 -20.77
C ILE A 73 -9.36 -6.48 -20.23
N ASP A 74 -9.70 -6.52 -18.94
CA ASP A 74 -11.03 -5.99 -18.55
C ASP A 74 -11.16 -5.62 -17.06
N ILE A 75 -11.20 -4.32 -16.78
CA ILE A 75 -11.59 -3.75 -15.48
C ILE A 75 -12.85 -4.44 -14.90
N PRO A 76 -13.90 -4.76 -15.70
CA PRO A 76 -15.07 -5.48 -15.19
C PRO A 76 -14.79 -6.87 -14.61
N ILE A 77 -13.88 -7.66 -15.20
CA ILE A 77 -13.56 -9.01 -14.72
C ILE A 77 -12.81 -8.92 -13.38
N VAL A 78 -11.85 -8.00 -13.30
CA VAL A 78 -11.14 -7.70 -12.05
C VAL A 78 -12.14 -7.28 -10.98
N ALA A 79 -13.01 -6.31 -11.28
CA ALA A 79 -14.04 -5.85 -10.35
C ALA A 79 -14.94 -7.00 -9.87
N TYR A 80 -15.39 -7.89 -10.77
CA TYR A 80 -16.21 -9.03 -10.39
C TYR A 80 -15.52 -9.95 -9.37
N LYS A 81 -14.25 -10.32 -9.61
CA LYS A 81 -13.49 -11.18 -8.70
C LYS A 81 -13.24 -10.52 -7.34
N ILE A 82 -12.92 -9.23 -7.34
CA ILE A 82 -12.63 -8.50 -6.10
C ILE A 82 -13.91 -8.21 -5.31
N ARG A 83 -15.05 -8.02 -5.98
CA ARG A 83 -16.35 -7.85 -5.33
C ARG A 83 -16.68 -8.99 -4.39
N SER A 84 -16.53 -10.24 -4.83
CA SER A 84 -16.86 -11.39 -3.97
C SER A 84 -15.98 -11.44 -2.71
N VAL A 85 -14.70 -11.08 -2.86
CA VAL A 85 -13.75 -11.01 -1.73
C VAL A 85 -14.14 -9.89 -0.76
N ILE A 86 -14.52 -8.71 -1.27
CA ILE A 86 -15.00 -7.59 -0.43
C ILE A 86 -16.31 -7.93 0.27
N GLU A 87 -17.19 -8.70 -0.35
CA GLU A 87 -18.45 -9.12 0.27
C GLU A 87 -18.22 -10.20 1.33
N GLU A 88 -17.13 -10.96 1.22
CA GLU A 88 -16.70 -11.93 2.22
C GLU A 88 -16.17 -11.23 3.49
N LYS A 89 -16.95 -11.25 4.57
CA LYS A 89 -16.62 -10.58 5.85
C LYS A 89 -15.71 -11.38 6.78
N SER A 90 -15.17 -12.50 6.31
CA SER A 90 -14.43 -13.48 7.12
C SER A 90 -13.02 -13.03 7.51
N ASN A 91 -12.39 -12.16 6.71
CA ASN A 91 -10.98 -11.78 6.85
C ASN A 91 -10.77 -10.26 6.89
N PHE A 92 -9.68 -9.85 7.52
CA PHE A 92 -9.14 -8.50 7.35
C PHE A 92 -8.51 -8.39 5.97
N LEU A 93 -8.92 -7.38 5.21
CA LEU A 93 -8.46 -7.20 3.84
C LEU A 93 -7.46 -6.05 3.76
N ILE A 94 -6.33 -6.29 3.10
CA ILE A 94 -5.36 -5.25 2.75
C ILE A 94 -5.24 -5.23 1.23
N VAL A 95 -5.60 -4.11 0.62
CA VAL A 95 -5.67 -3.96 -0.84
C VAL A 95 -4.51 -3.07 -1.30
N ASP A 96 -3.59 -3.63 -2.09
CA ASP A 96 -2.55 -2.89 -2.80
C ASP A 96 -3.11 -2.37 -4.13
N VAL A 97 -3.22 -1.05 -4.26
CA VAL A 97 -3.76 -0.41 -5.46
C VAL A 97 -2.60 0.21 -6.22
N GLY A 98 -2.43 -0.18 -7.49
CA GLY A 98 -1.37 0.33 -8.35
C GLY A 98 -1.27 1.85 -8.39
N GLY A 99 -0.05 2.36 -8.58
CA GLY A 99 0.24 3.80 -8.52
C GLY A 99 -0.58 4.61 -9.52
N ASN A 100 -1.13 5.74 -9.05
CA ASN A 100 -1.84 6.76 -9.82
C ASN A 100 -3.36 6.52 -10.00
N SER A 101 -4.04 7.50 -10.60
CA SER A 101 -5.49 7.51 -10.79
C SER A 101 -6.02 6.28 -11.52
N ASP A 102 -5.23 5.73 -12.45
CA ASP A 102 -5.65 4.66 -13.36
C ASP A 102 -5.81 3.33 -12.61
N GLY A 103 -4.89 3.03 -11.69
CA GLY A 103 -5.00 1.86 -10.80
C GLY A 103 -6.19 1.96 -9.85
N ALA A 104 -6.62 3.18 -9.51
CA ALA A 104 -7.74 3.43 -8.62
C ALA A 104 -9.13 3.38 -9.30
N ILE A 105 -9.21 3.33 -10.64
CA ILE A 105 -10.50 3.27 -11.38
C ILE A 105 -11.32 2.04 -10.98
N VAL A 106 -10.69 0.89 -10.77
CA VAL A 106 -11.37 -0.35 -10.36
C VAL A 106 -12.14 -0.17 -9.05
N LEU A 107 -11.60 0.61 -8.11
CA LEU A 107 -12.26 0.92 -6.83
C LEU A 107 -13.55 1.70 -7.03
N GLY A 108 -13.58 2.61 -8.02
CA GLY A 108 -14.77 3.39 -8.36
C GLY A 108 -15.95 2.55 -8.85
N SER A 109 -15.69 1.35 -9.37
CA SER A 109 -16.69 0.35 -9.76
C SER A 109 -17.15 -0.55 -8.62
N LEU A 110 -16.40 -0.56 -7.51
CA LEU A 110 -16.64 -1.35 -6.29
C LEU A 110 -17.18 -0.49 -5.14
N ASN A 111 -17.42 0.80 -5.38
CA ASN A 111 -17.82 1.74 -4.33
C ASN A 111 -19.08 1.29 -3.59
N ASP A 112 -20.06 0.69 -4.29
CA ASP A 112 -21.33 0.22 -3.72
C ASP A 112 -21.18 -0.92 -2.70
N VAL A 113 -20.07 -1.69 -2.74
CA VAL A 113 -19.74 -2.73 -1.75
C VAL A 113 -18.75 -2.24 -0.72
N LEU A 114 -17.79 -1.39 -1.12
CA LEU A 114 -16.81 -0.81 -0.21
C LEU A 114 -17.47 0.07 0.87
N VAL A 115 -18.50 0.86 0.52
CA VAL A 115 -19.22 1.70 1.51
C VAL A 115 -20.08 0.90 2.51
N LYS A 116 -20.33 -0.40 2.24
CA LYS A 116 -21.09 -1.29 3.13
C LYS A 116 -20.19 -2.07 4.10
N ARG A 117 -18.88 -1.87 4.01
CA ARG A 117 -17.84 -2.46 4.87
C ARG A 117 -17.13 -1.35 5.64
N ASN A 118 -16.45 -1.72 6.72
CA ASN A 118 -15.53 -0.82 7.41
C ASN A 118 -14.25 -0.60 6.56
N THR A 119 -14.40 0.21 5.51
CA THR A 119 -13.33 0.50 4.55
C THR A 119 -12.57 1.75 4.99
N VAL A 120 -11.24 1.62 5.06
CA VAL A 120 -10.29 2.65 5.45
C VAL A 120 -9.36 2.92 4.25
N PRO A 121 -9.66 3.95 3.43
CA PRO A 121 -8.74 4.42 2.40
C PRO A 121 -7.55 5.13 3.06
N ILE A 122 -6.34 4.74 2.67
CA ILE A 122 -5.09 5.20 3.27
C ILE A 122 -4.14 5.65 2.16
N PHE A 123 -3.65 6.88 2.24
CA PHE A 123 -2.64 7.37 1.32
C PHE A 123 -1.24 7.02 1.84
N VAL A 124 -0.38 6.44 1.02
CA VAL A 124 1.01 6.12 1.35
C VAL A 124 1.91 7.21 0.83
N LEU A 125 2.43 8.02 1.75
CA LEU A 125 3.36 9.10 1.48
C LEU A 125 4.80 8.64 1.72
N ASN A 126 5.63 8.78 0.69
CA ASN A 126 7.08 8.73 0.83
C ASN A 126 7.64 10.10 0.44
N PRO A 127 8.21 10.88 1.38
CA PRO A 127 8.63 12.26 1.14
C PRO A 127 9.84 12.36 0.21
N PHE A 128 10.51 11.24 -0.08
CA PHE A 128 11.68 11.20 -0.94
C PHE A 128 11.36 10.91 -2.41
N ARG A 129 10.07 10.87 -2.79
CA ARG A 129 9.65 10.66 -4.18
C ARG A 129 9.41 12.00 -4.90
N PRO A 130 9.74 12.10 -6.21
CA PRO A 130 9.69 13.37 -6.95
C PRO A 130 8.36 14.13 -6.89
N PHE A 131 7.24 13.40 -6.77
CA PHE A 131 5.88 13.97 -6.73
C PHE A 131 5.25 13.96 -5.33
N SER A 132 6.07 13.76 -4.29
CA SER A 132 5.62 13.63 -2.90
C SER A 132 6.40 14.54 -1.94
N ASN A 133 7.13 15.51 -2.47
CA ASN A 133 8.03 16.38 -1.72
C ASN A 133 7.44 17.75 -1.36
N SER A 134 6.17 18.01 -1.71
CA SER A 134 5.46 19.24 -1.38
C SER A 134 4.00 18.97 -1.04
N PHE A 135 3.39 19.90 -0.30
CA PHE A 135 1.97 19.83 0.03
C PHE A 135 1.10 19.84 -1.23
N GLU A 136 1.42 20.71 -2.19
CA GLU A 136 0.67 20.91 -3.41
C GLU A 136 0.66 19.65 -4.27
N ALA A 137 1.83 19.03 -4.47
CA ALA A 137 1.96 17.80 -5.25
C ALA A 137 1.17 16.65 -4.60
N VAL A 138 1.34 16.43 -3.29
CA VAL A 138 0.61 15.38 -2.57
C VAL A 138 -0.90 15.61 -2.61
N ARG A 139 -1.35 16.86 -2.42
CA ARG A 139 -2.77 17.24 -2.50
C ARG A 139 -3.35 16.97 -3.89
N GLU A 140 -2.60 17.27 -4.95
CA GLU A 140 -3.02 17.01 -6.33
C GLU A 140 -3.16 15.51 -6.60
N THR A 141 -2.18 14.70 -6.19
CA THR A 141 -2.27 13.24 -6.30
C THR A 141 -3.47 12.69 -5.54
N ILE A 142 -3.66 13.07 -4.27
CA ILE A 142 -4.80 12.62 -3.47
C ILE A 142 -6.11 12.98 -4.18
N ASN A 143 -6.26 14.22 -4.63
CA ASN A 143 -7.47 14.65 -5.35
C ASN A 143 -7.71 13.85 -6.63
N SER A 144 -6.66 13.52 -7.38
CA SER A 144 -6.76 12.68 -8.57
C SER A 144 -7.28 11.28 -8.25
N ILE A 145 -6.69 10.64 -7.23
CA ILE A 145 -7.08 9.29 -6.79
C ILE A 145 -8.51 9.29 -6.20
N GLN A 146 -8.90 10.30 -5.43
CA GLN A 146 -10.27 10.39 -4.89
C GLN A 146 -11.31 10.47 -6.01
N ARG A 147 -11.02 11.23 -7.08
CA ARG A 147 -11.94 11.34 -8.24
C ARG A 147 -12.13 9.99 -8.93
N SER A 148 -11.07 9.21 -9.15
CA SER A 148 -11.16 7.93 -9.85
C SER A 148 -11.71 6.81 -8.96
N SER A 149 -11.28 6.74 -7.70
CA SER A 149 -11.72 5.70 -6.74
C SER A 149 -13.10 5.94 -6.14
N LYS A 150 -13.58 7.20 -6.14
CA LYS A 150 -14.75 7.66 -5.37
C LYS A 150 -14.60 7.43 -3.86
N LEU A 151 -13.37 7.29 -3.37
CA LEU A 151 -13.04 7.19 -1.95
C LEU A 151 -12.58 8.54 -1.42
N VAL A 152 -12.76 8.76 -0.12
CA VAL A 152 -12.26 9.95 0.58
C VAL A 152 -11.13 9.51 1.51
N PHE A 153 -9.95 10.10 1.34
CA PHE A 153 -8.83 9.85 2.24
C PHE A 153 -8.94 10.71 3.48
N LYS A 154 -8.85 10.06 4.64
CA LYS A 154 -8.67 10.70 5.95
C LYS A 154 -7.42 10.21 6.67
N ASN A 155 -6.76 9.22 6.09
CA ASN A 155 -5.68 8.47 6.71
C ASN A 155 -4.43 8.50 5.85
N LEU A 156 -3.28 8.49 6.51
CA LEU A 156 -1.96 8.55 5.93
C LEU A 156 -1.07 7.46 6.52
N ILE A 157 -0.22 6.88 5.67
CA ILE A 157 0.98 6.14 6.09
C ILE A 157 2.19 6.96 5.65
N ILE A 158 3.12 7.16 6.57
CA ILE A 158 4.42 7.78 6.27
C ILE A 158 5.43 6.66 6.07
N ASN A 159 6.11 6.67 4.93
CA ASN A 159 7.19 5.74 4.61
C ASN A 159 8.50 6.50 4.37
N LEU A 160 9.44 6.35 5.29
CA LEU A 160 10.77 6.94 5.21
C LEU A 160 11.80 6.00 4.57
N TYR A 161 11.38 4.97 3.84
CA TYR A 161 12.34 4.14 3.10
C TYR A 161 12.92 4.91 1.91
N LEU A 162 14.23 5.16 1.94
CA LEU A 162 14.97 5.84 0.86
C LEU A 162 15.85 4.87 0.06
N GLY A 163 16.52 3.90 0.73
CA GLY A 163 17.34 2.88 0.08
C GLY A 163 18.77 2.82 0.61
N GLU A 164 19.65 2.15 -0.14
CA GLU A 164 21.08 2.12 0.18
C GLU A 164 21.69 3.53 0.17
N GLY A 165 22.65 3.76 1.08
CA GLY A 165 23.33 5.06 1.20
C GLY A 165 22.53 6.15 1.92
N SER A 166 21.34 5.82 2.44
CA SER A 166 20.55 6.73 3.27
C SER A 166 21.33 7.21 4.50
N THR A 167 21.00 8.42 4.94
CA THR A 167 21.58 9.06 6.13
C THR A 167 20.53 9.36 7.18
N LEU A 168 20.95 9.52 8.45
CA LEU A 168 20.02 9.88 9.53
C LEU A 168 19.42 11.27 9.31
N GLU A 169 20.22 12.18 8.77
CA GLU A 169 19.83 13.54 8.42
C GLU A 169 18.66 13.55 7.41
N GLU A 170 18.73 12.70 6.38
CA GLU A 170 17.64 12.52 5.41
C GLU A 170 16.38 11.97 6.07
N MET A 171 16.51 10.96 6.95
CA MET A 171 15.35 10.39 7.65
C MET A 171 14.64 11.43 8.52
N VAL A 172 15.39 12.23 9.28
CA VAL A 172 14.85 13.31 10.12
C VAL A 172 14.21 14.41 9.27
N PHE A 173 14.83 14.77 8.13
CA PHE A 173 14.26 15.71 7.19
C PHE A 173 12.93 15.20 6.61
N GLY A 174 12.90 13.94 6.16
CA GLY A 174 11.72 13.29 5.59
C GLY A 174 10.58 13.19 6.59
N GLU A 175 10.87 12.83 7.85
CA GLU A 175 9.87 12.82 8.92
C GLU A 175 9.23 14.20 9.10
N ARG A 176 10.04 15.26 9.20
CA ARG A 176 9.53 16.63 9.37
C ARG A 176 8.63 17.03 8.21
N LEU A 177 9.07 16.81 6.98
CA LEU A 177 8.30 17.15 5.78
C LEU A 177 6.98 16.36 5.72
N ALA A 178 7.01 15.06 5.98
CA ALA A 178 5.82 14.22 5.95
C ALA A 178 4.80 14.63 7.03
N ASN A 179 5.26 14.98 8.23
CA ASN A 179 4.41 15.48 9.30
C ASN A 179 3.78 16.83 8.97
N GLU A 180 4.53 17.76 8.37
CA GLU A 180 3.99 19.04 7.91
C GLU A 180 2.91 18.86 6.85
N ILE A 181 3.13 17.97 5.88
CA ILE A 181 2.16 17.63 4.83
C ILE A 181 0.89 17.02 5.45
N ALA A 182 1.05 16.01 6.33
CA ALA A 182 -0.06 15.35 7.01
C ALA A 182 -0.94 16.37 7.78
N LYS A 183 -0.30 17.27 8.52
CA LYS A 183 -0.97 18.32 9.29
C LYS A 183 -1.73 19.29 8.38
N LYS A 184 -1.12 19.76 7.29
CA LYS A 184 -1.77 20.69 6.35
C LYS A 184 -2.94 20.05 5.60
N LEU A 185 -2.88 18.74 5.35
CA LEU A 185 -3.96 17.98 4.71
C LEU A 185 -5.02 17.48 5.70
N GLU A 186 -4.83 17.69 7.00
CA GLU A 186 -5.71 17.19 8.06
C GLU A 186 -5.93 15.67 7.96
N LEU A 187 -4.86 14.92 7.67
CA LEU A 187 -4.88 13.46 7.60
C LEU A 187 -4.31 12.82 8.86
N ASP A 188 -4.99 11.80 9.36
CA ASP A 188 -4.54 11.00 10.50
C ASP A 188 -3.43 10.04 10.08
N VAL A 189 -2.27 10.13 10.73
CA VAL A 189 -1.16 9.21 10.47
C VAL A 189 -1.41 7.89 11.22
N LEU A 190 -1.80 6.84 10.49
CA LEU A 190 -2.11 5.53 11.07
C LEU A 190 -0.85 4.71 11.36
N PHE A 191 0.10 4.72 10.42
CA PHE A 191 1.36 4.00 10.55
C PHE A 191 2.52 4.81 10.03
N ARG A 192 3.68 4.53 10.60
CA ARG A 192 4.95 5.14 10.25
C ARG A 192 5.95 4.03 10.00
N PHE A 193 6.62 4.08 8.85
CA PHE A 193 7.64 3.13 8.46
C PHE A 193 8.97 3.85 8.27
N VAL A 194 10.04 3.22 8.74
CA VAL A 194 11.40 3.72 8.59
C VAL A 194 12.29 2.57 8.14
N GLN A 195 13.28 2.88 7.32
CA GLN A 195 14.30 1.91 6.95
C GLN A 195 14.93 1.28 8.20
N GLU A 196 15.04 -0.04 8.20
CA GLU A 196 15.39 -0.86 9.36
C GLU A 196 16.66 -0.38 10.08
N ASP A 197 17.68 0.05 9.34
CA ASP A 197 18.95 0.58 9.88
C ASP A 197 18.78 1.77 10.84
N PHE A 198 17.69 2.52 10.69
CA PHE A 198 17.43 3.75 11.46
C PHE A 198 16.43 3.56 12.59
N ILE A 199 15.81 2.38 12.76
CA ILE A 199 14.72 2.17 13.72
C ILE A 199 15.06 2.62 15.15
N LYS A 200 16.32 2.46 15.57
CA LYS A 200 16.79 2.88 16.91
C LYS A 200 16.68 4.38 17.18
N TYR A 201 16.53 5.20 16.15
CA TYR A 201 16.42 6.67 16.27
C TYR A 201 14.98 7.18 16.21
N PHE A 202 14.02 6.34 15.82
CA PHE A 202 12.63 6.72 15.60
C PHE A 202 11.69 5.94 16.54
N LYS A 203 10.86 6.66 17.30
CA LYS A 203 9.83 6.05 18.17
C LYS A 203 8.51 5.95 17.44
N ASP A 204 7.75 4.89 17.71
CA ASP A 204 6.44 4.65 17.08
C ASP A 204 6.52 4.44 15.55
N TYR A 205 7.67 3.93 15.08
CA TYR A 205 7.88 3.50 13.71
C TYR A 205 7.97 1.98 13.63
N ILE A 206 7.53 1.44 12.50
CA ILE A 206 7.70 0.04 12.12
C ILE A 206 8.92 -0.04 11.19
N PRO A 207 9.91 -0.91 11.47
CA PRO A 207 11.03 -1.08 10.56
C PRO A 207 10.56 -1.73 9.25
N ILE A 208 11.08 -1.25 8.13
CA ILE A 208 10.82 -1.79 6.80
C ILE A 208 12.13 -1.97 6.02
N SER A 209 12.19 -3.08 5.32
CA SER A 209 13.27 -3.46 4.39
C SER A 209 12.60 -3.95 3.10
N PRO A 210 13.24 -3.82 1.93
CA PRO A 210 12.67 -4.34 0.69
C PRO A 210 12.51 -5.85 0.79
N LEU A 211 11.30 -6.35 0.52
CA LEU A 211 11.01 -7.77 0.37
C LEU A 211 10.88 -8.15 -1.11
N LEU A 212 10.58 -7.17 -1.97
CA LEU A 212 10.41 -7.33 -3.40
C LEU A 212 11.70 -6.90 -4.10
N PHE A 213 12.40 -7.87 -4.71
CA PHE A 213 13.61 -7.62 -5.49
C PHE A 213 13.35 -7.98 -6.95
N TYR A 214 14.04 -7.33 -7.86
CA TYR A 214 14.14 -7.86 -9.21
C TYR A 214 15.02 -9.12 -9.21
N PRO A 215 14.84 -10.05 -10.17
CA PRO A 215 15.65 -11.28 -10.25
C PRO A 215 17.16 -11.05 -10.28
N TRP A 216 17.62 -9.89 -10.78
CA TRP A 216 19.04 -9.51 -10.81
C TRP A 216 19.54 -8.77 -9.56
N GLU A 217 18.64 -8.46 -8.62
CA GLU A 217 18.97 -7.91 -7.29
C GLU A 217 19.05 -9.02 -6.23
N GLU A 218 18.56 -10.23 -6.53
CA GLU A 218 18.67 -11.40 -5.66
C GLU A 218 20.14 -11.83 -5.53
N GLY A 219 20.75 -11.54 -4.37
CA GLY A 219 22.16 -11.84 -4.07
C GLY A 219 22.98 -10.66 -3.54
N ARG A 220 22.37 -9.48 -3.38
CA ARG A 220 22.99 -8.30 -2.75
C ARG A 220 22.76 -8.19 -1.23
N ILE A 221 22.24 -9.25 -0.61
CA ILE A 221 21.96 -9.32 0.84
C ILE A 221 23.15 -9.96 1.56
#